data_AF-A0A429GE70-F1
#
_entry.id   AF-A0A429GE70-F1
#
_cell.length_a   1.000
_cell.length_b   1.000
_cell.length_c   1.000
_cell.angle_alpha   90.00
_cell.angle_beta   90.00
_cell.angle_gamma   90.00
#
_symmetry.space_group_name_H-M   'P 1'
#
loop_
_entity.id
_entity.type
_entity.pdbx_description
1 polymer ?
#
loop_
_entity_poly.entity_id
_entity_poly.type
_entity_poly.pdbx_seq_one_letter_code
_entity_poly.pdbx_strand_id
1 'polypeptide(L)'
;MPGFAADRPVYLDGSVPLDGVFNALMEVASEVWVLRDRFAVLEELLDERGAVTREDIELHRPSPELRERLAAERARFLERLMESVAAR
;
A
#
# COMPACT_ATOMS: atom_id res chain seq x y z
N MET A 1 18.88 3.81 -11.08
CA MET A 1 18.14 3.19 -12.19
C MET A 1 18.14 4.12 -13.37
N PRO A 2 18.83 3.79 -14.49
CA PRO A 2 18.73 4.56 -15.71
C PRO A 2 17.35 4.30 -16.34
N GLY A 3 16.55 5.35 -16.56
CA GLY A 3 15.28 5.23 -17.29
C GLY A 3 14.10 6.10 -16.87
N PHE A 4 14.24 6.99 -15.87
CA PHE A 4 13.15 7.90 -15.43
C PHE A 4 12.93 9.13 -16.36
N ALA A 5 13.09 8.96 -17.66
CA ALA A 5 12.71 9.97 -18.65
C ALA A 5 12.00 9.29 -19.82
N ALA A 6 10.70 9.09 -19.70
CA ALA A 6 9.83 8.87 -20.85
C ALA A 6 8.69 9.87 -20.70
N ASP A 7 8.64 10.86 -21.59
CA ASP A 7 7.76 12.03 -21.54
C ASP A 7 6.25 11.66 -21.56
N ARG A 8 5.90 10.37 -21.67
CA ARG A 8 4.56 9.78 -21.54
C ARG A 8 4.66 8.26 -21.32
N PRO A 9 4.77 7.75 -20.09
CA PRO A 9 4.70 6.32 -19.86
C PRO A 9 3.28 5.80 -20.17
N VAL A 10 3.17 4.85 -21.09
CA VAL A 10 1.91 4.15 -21.39
C VAL A 10 1.91 2.86 -20.59
N TYR A 11 1.16 2.83 -19.49
CA TYR A 11 1.08 1.68 -18.59
C TYR A 11 0.02 0.65 -19.00
N LEU A 12 -0.96 1.09 -19.78
CA LEU A 12 -2.06 0.27 -20.30
C LEU A 12 -2.25 0.67 -21.76
N ASP A 13 -2.11 -0.28 -22.68
CA ASP A 13 -2.44 -0.08 -24.10
C ASP A 13 -3.82 -0.64 -24.43
N GLY A 14 -4.29 -0.42 -25.66
CA GLY A 14 -5.61 -0.88 -26.10
C GLY A 14 -5.76 -2.41 -26.22
N SER A 15 -4.70 -3.19 -25.98
CA SER A 15 -4.74 -4.65 -25.95
C SER A 15 -5.03 -5.22 -24.56
N VAL A 16 -4.88 -4.40 -23.51
CA VAL A 16 -5.19 -4.80 -22.13
C VAL A 16 -6.70 -4.79 -21.89
N PRO A 17 -7.33 -5.91 -21.46
CA PRO A 17 -8.75 -5.92 -21.10
C PRO A 17 -8.98 -5.06 -19.85
N LEU A 18 -9.58 -3.87 -20.03
CA LEU A 18 -9.84 -2.92 -18.94
C LEU A 18 -10.71 -3.51 -17.83
N ASP A 19 -11.62 -4.43 -18.16
CA ASP A 19 -12.44 -5.14 -17.18
C ASP A 19 -11.60 -5.98 -16.22
N GLY A 20 -10.51 -6.59 -16.71
CA GLY A 20 -9.59 -7.35 -15.87
C GLY A 20 -8.81 -6.47 -14.90
N VAL A 21 -8.41 -5.28 -15.35
CA VAL A 21 -7.76 -4.26 -14.50
C VAL A 21 -8.73 -3.73 -13.46
N PHE A 22 -9.97 -3.47 -13.86
CA PHE A 22 -11.02 -3.01 -12.96
C PHE A 22 -11.34 -4.05 -11.87
N ASN A 23 -11.46 -5.33 -12.24
CA ASN A 23 -11.68 -6.40 -11.28
C ASN A 23 -10.50 -6.51 -10.29
N ALA A 24 -9.25 -6.47 -10.77
CA ALA A 24 -8.08 -6.49 -9.89
C ALA A 24 -8.04 -5.29 -8.94
N LEU A 25 -8.40 -4.09 -9.41
CA LEU A 25 -8.50 -2.90 -8.58
C LEU A 25 -9.59 -3.04 -7.51
N MET A 26 -10.74 -3.60 -7.86
CA MET A 26 -11.84 -3.82 -6.92
C MET A 26 -11.47 -4.83 -5.83
N GLU A 27 -10.77 -5.91 -6.19
CA GLU A 27 -10.23 -6.88 -5.21
C GLU A 27 -9.24 -6.21 -4.25
N VAL A 28 -8.30 -5.41 -4.77
CA VAL A 28 -7.36 -4.65 -3.93
C VAL A 28 -8.10 -3.67 -3.02
N ALA A 29 -9.11 -2.97 -3.54
CA ALA A 29 -9.91 -2.04 -2.74
C ALA A 29 -10.66 -2.74 -1.60
N SER A 30 -11.19 -3.94 -1.86
CA SER A 30 -11.82 -4.81 -0.85
C SER A 30 -10.83 -5.18 0.27
N GLU A 31 -9.65 -5.67 -0.10
CA GLU A 31 -8.61 -6.04 0.88
C GLU A 31 -8.12 -4.83 1.69
N VAL A 32 -7.98 -3.66 1.06
CA VAL A 32 -7.65 -2.39 1.75
C VAL A 32 -8.73 -2.03 2.77
N TRP A 33 -10.00 -2.22 2.44
CA TRP A 33 -11.10 -1.99 3.38
C TRP A 33 -11.04 -2.93 4.58
N VAL A 34 -10.79 -4.23 4.35
CA VAL A 34 -10.62 -5.21 5.43
C VAL A 34 -9.46 -4.83 6.36
N LEU A 35 -8.32 -4.40 5.80
CA LEU A 35 -7.19 -3.92 6.60
C LEU A 35 -7.56 -2.68 7.42
N ARG A 36 -8.28 -1.72 6.81
CA ARG A 36 -8.73 -0.50 7.49
C ARG A 36 -9.67 -0.81 8.66
N ASP A 37 -10.62 -1.72 8.46
CA ASP A 37 -11.55 -2.16 9.50
C ASP A 37 -10.80 -2.82 10.67
N ARG A 38 -9.85 -3.70 10.36
CA ARG A 38 -8.99 -4.33 11.37
C ARG A 38 -8.13 -3.33 12.13
N PHE A 39 -7.63 -2.27 11.47
CA PHE A 39 -6.90 -1.21 12.16
C PHE A 39 -7.80 -0.41 13.09
N ALA A 40 -9.03 -0.08 12.68
CA ALA A 40 -9.98 0.62 13.55
C ALA A 40 -10.29 -0.18 14.83
N VAL A 41 -10.55 -1.49 14.68
CA VAL A 41 -10.75 -2.38 15.84
C VAL A 41 -9.50 -2.49 16.70
N LEU A 42 -8.31 -2.53 16.09
CA LEU A 42 -7.04 -2.56 16.84
C LEU A 42 -6.84 -1.27 17.65
N GLU A 43 -7.11 -0.10 17.06
CA GLU A 43 -7.05 1.20 17.72
C GLU A 43 -7.99 1.25 18.94
N GLU A 44 -9.25 0.82 18.76
CA GLU A 44 -10.24 0.76 19.84
C GLU A 44 -9.77 -0.15 20.98
N LEU A 45 -9.31 -1.37 20.64
CA LEU A 45 -8.83 -2.33 21.64
C LEU A 45 -7.57 -1.86 22.39
N LEU A 46 -6.70 -1.07 21.76
CA LEU A 46 -5.50 -0.51 22.39
C LEU A 46 -5.85 0.65 23.32
N ASP A 47 -6.81 1.49 22.93
CA ASP A 47 -7.31 2.61 23.71
C ASP A 47 -8.07 2.11 24.96
N GLU A 48 -8.96 1.13 24.80
CA GLU A 48 -9.67 0.46 25.91
C GLU A 48 -8.72 -0.15 26.95
N ARG A 49 -7.55 -0.62 26.51
CA ARG A 49 -6.52 -1.21 27.39
C ARG A 49 -5.58 -0.15 27.99
N GLY A 50 -5.76 1.12 27.65
CA GLY A 50 -4.93 2.23 28.13
C GLY A 50 -3.47 2.14 27.66
N ALA A 51 -3.20 1.46 26.54
CA ALA A 51 -1.85 1.22 26.05
C ALA A 51 -1.39 2.27 25.04
N VAL A 52 -2.22 2.54 24.03
CA VAL A 52 -1.96 3.51 22.95
C VAL A 52 -3.27 4.20 22.65
N THR A 53 -3.28 5.53 22.76
CA THR A 53 -4.44 6.33 22.39
C THR A 53 -4.44 6.63 20.90
N ARG A 54 -5.60 7.05 20.39
CA ARG A 54 -5.70 7.51 19.00
C ARG A 54 -4.82 8.72 18.70
N GLU A 55 -4.66 9.61 19.68
CA GLU A 55 -3.77 10.79 19.59
C GLU A 55 -2.30 10.37 19.52
N ASP A 56 -1.89 9.34 20.28
CA ASP A 56 -0.52 8.80 20.21
C ASP A 56 -0.16 8.34 18.80
N ILE A 57 -1.11 7.72 18.07
CA ILE A 57 -0.91 7.25 16.69
C ILE A 57 -0.79 8.43 15.72
N GLU A 58 -1.71 9.39 15.78
CA GLU A 58 -1.74 10.54 14.87
C GLU A 58 -0.53 11.46 15.04
N LEU A 59 -0.05 11.62 16.27
CA LEU A 59 1.13 12.43 16.58
C LEU A 59 2.45 11.65 16.49
N HIS A 60 2.39 10.33 16.34
CA HIS A 60 3.59 9.50 16.31
C HIS A 60 4.50 9.91 15.15
N ARG A 61 5.75 10.21 15.48
CA ARG A 61 6.83 10.41 14.51
C ARG A 61 7.70 9.15 14.50
N PRO A 62 7.62 8.32 13.45
CA PRO A 62 8.45 7.13 13.36
C PRO A 62 9.93 7.47 13.49
N SER A 63 10.70 6.65 14.20
CA SER A 63 12.15 6.86 14.32
C SER A 63 12.84 6.79 12.95
N PRO A 64 14.05 7.37 12.79
CA PRO A 64 14.82 7.24 11.54
C PRO A 64 14.92 5.79 11.06
N GLU A 65 15.21 4.86 11.98
CA GLU A 65 15.37 3.44 11.70
C GLU A 65 14.05 2.81 11.23
N LEU A 66 12.93 3.17 11.88
CA LEU A 66 11.61 2.69 11.48
C LEU A 66 11.24 3.22 10.09
N ARG A 67 11.52 4.48 9.78
CA ARG A 67 11.26 5.06 8.45
C ARG A 67 12.05 4.36 7.36
N GLU A 68 13.34 4.08 7.59
CA GLU A 68 14.19 3.37 6.64
C GLU A 68 13.70 1.96 6.39
N ARG A 69 13.32 1.23 7.45
CA ARG A 69 12.74 -0.11 7.34
C ARG A 69 11.45 -0.09 6.51
N LEU A 70 10.53 0.82 6.83
CA LEU A 70 9.26 0.96 6.09
C LEU A 70 9.48 1.36 4.62
N ALA A 71 10.50 2.18 4.34
CA ALA A 71 10.84 2.56 2.96
C ALA A 71 11.36 1.35 2.17
N ALA A 72 12.23 0.53 2.76
CA ALA A 72 12.73 -0.69 2.14
C ALA A 72 11.62 -1.73 1.91
N GLU A 73 10.72 -1.90 2.88
CA GLU A 73 9.56 -2.79 2.76
C GLU A 73 8.61 -2.33 1.65
N ARG A 74 8.32 -1.02 1.57
CA ARG A 74 7.51 -0.43 0.49
C ARG A 74 8.16 -0.65 -0.88
N ALA A 75 9.46 -0.44 -1.02
CA ALA A 75 10.17 -0.68 -2.28
C ALA A 75 10.02 -2.14 -2.74
N ARG A 76 10.28 -3.11 -1.84
CA ARG A 76 10.11 -4.54 -2.13
C ARG A 76 8.67 -4.92 -2.45
N PHE A 77 7.69 -4.30 -1.79
CA PHE A 77 6.28 -4.54 -2.07
C PHE A 77 5.91 -4.07 -3.47
N LEU A 78 6.33 -2.85 -3.85
CA LEU A 78 6.11 -2.30 -5.18
C LEU A 78 6.81 -3.14 -6.26
N GLU A 79 8.05 -3.58 -6.03
CA GLU A 79 8.76 -4.48 -6.95
C GLU A 79 7.95 -5.77 -7.22
N ARG A 80 7.51 -6.47 -6.18
CA ARG A 80 6.69 -7.69 -6.34
C ARG A 80 5.37 -7.44 -7.07
N LEU A 81 4.73 -6.30 -6.81
CA LEU A 81 3.48 -5.92 -7.45
C LEU A 81 3.69 -5.60 -8.94
N MET A 82 4.79 -4.92 -9.28
CA MET A 82 5.12 -4.64 -10.68
C MET A 82 5.54 -5.91 -11.44
N GLU A 83 6.27 -6.82 -10.79
CA GLU A 83 6.61 -8.13 -11.36
C GLU A 83 5.37 -8.98 -11.64
N SER A 84 4.40 -9.01 -10.73
CA SER A 84 3.17 -9.80 -10.92
C SER A 84 2.30 -9.29 -12.08
N VAL A 85 2.37 -7.98 -12.36
CA VAL A 85 1.70 -7.36 -13.52
C VAL A 85 2.47 -7.62 -14.81
N ALA A 86 3.81 -7.63 -14.79
CA ALA A 86 4.66 -7.83 -15.97
C ALA A 86 4.83 -9.30 -16.38
N ALA A 87 4.59 -10.26 -15.48
CA ALA A 87 4.72 -11.70 -15.74
C ALA A 87 3.53 -12.33 -16.49
N ARG A 88 2.63 -11.52 -17.07
CA ARG A 88 1.42 -11.98 -17.76
C ARG A 88 1.35 -11.51 -19.21
#